data_AF-A0A6B3HB78-F1
#
_entry.id   AF-A0A6B3HB78-F1
#
_cell.length_a   1.000
_cell.length_b   1.000
_cell.length_c   1.000
_cell.angle_alpha   90.00
_cell.angle_beta   90.00
_cell.angle_gamma   90.00
#
_symmetry.space_group_name_H-M   'P 1'
#
loop_
_entity.id
_entity.type
_entity.pdbx_description
1 polymer ?
#
loop_
_entity_poly.entity_id
_entity_poly.type
_entity_poly.pdbx_seq_one_letter_code
_entity_poly.pdbx_strand_id
1 'polypeptide(L)' 'AVRHEGKRTAPDGVTDTLLVDFGKVEPGIERIVVAASADGGNFGRVSGLYVRVTDAAGGSELARFESTDATVET' A
#
# COMPACT_ATOMS: atom_id res chain seq x y z
N ALA A 1 -16.55 -0.78 2.42
CA ALA A 1 -15.51 0.22 2.08
C ALA A 1 -14.26 -0.38 1.43
N VAL A 2 -13.50 -1.25 2.11
CA VAL A 2 -12.15 -1.69 1.66
C VAL A 2 -12.19 -3.13 1.16
N ARG A 3 -11.44 -3.43 0.08
CA ARG A 3 -11.27 -4.78 -0.46
C ARG A 3 -9.80 -5.04 -0.77
N HIS A 4 -9.35 -6.24 -0.44
CA HIS A 4 -8.04 -6.76 -0.85
C HIS A 4 -8.17 -7.47 -2.20
N GLU A 5 -7.47 -6.97 -3.22
CA GLU A 5 -7.48 -7.53 -4.58
C GLU A 5 -6.44 -8.65 -4.76
N GLY A 6 -5.58 -8.83 -3.76
CA GLY A 6 -4.54 -9.85 -3.76
C GLY A 6 -3.19 -9.38 -4.31
N LYS A 7 -2.22 -10.30 -4.22
CA LYS A 7 -0.85 -10.11 -4.71
C LYS A 7 -0.73 -10.52 -6.17
N ARG A 8 0.00 -9.72 -6.94
CA ARG A 8 0.42 -10.03 -8.31
C ARG A 8 1.93 -10.02 -8.40
N THR A 9 2.49 -11.07 -8.97
CA THR A 9 3.93 -11.18 -9.25
C THR A 9 4.17 -10.87 -10.72
N ALA A 10 5.11 -9.97 -10.98
CA ALA A 10 5.56 -9.57 -12.31
C ALA A 10 7.10 -9.55 -12.33
N PRO A 11 7.74 -9.49 -13.51
CA PRO A 11 9.21 -9.48 -13.61
C PRO A 11 9.89 -8.31 -12.87
N ASP A 12 9.18 -7.20 -12.71
CA ASP A 12 9.63 -5.96 -12.06
C ASP A 12 9.33 -5.92 -10.55
N GLY A 13 8.56 -6.86 -10.02
CA GLY A 13 8.31 -6.96 -8.59
C GLY A 13 6.99 -7.64 -8.21
N VAL A 14 6.65 -7.54 -6.93
CA VAL A 14 5.38 -8.02 -6.37
C VAL A 14 4.56 -6.80 -5.95
N THR A 15 3.31 -6.75 -6.39
CA THR A 15 2.35 -5.71 -6.00
C THR A 15 1.20 -6.33 -5.23
N ASP A 16 0.94 -5.84 -4.02
CA ASP A 16 -0.28 -6.11 -3.27
C ASP A 16 -1.25 -4.92 -3.42
N THR A 17 -2.53 -5.18 -3.70
CA THR A 17 -3.49 -4.11 -4.03
C THR A 17 -4.68 -4.09 -3.07
N LEU A 18 -4.96 -2.91 -2.52
CA LEU A 18 -6.17 -2.61 -1.75
C LEU A 18 -7.02 -1.62 -2.55
N LEU A 19 -8.31 -1.92 -2.71
CA LEU A 19 -9.30 -1.01 -3.26
C LEU A 19 -10.12 -0.39 -2.13
N VAL A 20 -10.27 0.93 -2.15
CA VAL A 20 -11.12 1.67 -1.21
C VAL A 20 -12.26 2.34 -1.98
N ASP A 21 -13.49 1.95 -1.65
CA ASP A 21 -14.72 2.61 -2.08
C ASP A 21 -15.20 3.56 -0.96
N PHE A 22 -14.85 4.84 -1.09
CA PHE A 22 -15.20 5.88 -0.12
C PHE A 22 -16.71 6.10 0.01
N GLY A 23 -17.50 5.79 -1.03
CA GLY A 23 -18.97 5.89 -0.96
C GLY A 23 -19.61 4.82 -0.08
N LYS A 24 -18.85 3.76 0.25
CA LYS A 24 -19.26 2.68 1.17
C LYS A 24 -18.54 2.77 2.51
N VAL A 25 -17.93 3.90 2.85
CA VAL A 25 -17.35 4.18 4.17
C VAL A 25 -18.43 4.79 5.05
N GLU A 26 -18.64 4.22 6.23
CA GLU A 26 -19.61 4.70 7.20
C GLU A 26 -19.22 6.09 7.75
N PRO A 27 -20.18 6.98 8.04
CA PRO A 27 -19.89 8.36 8.45
C PRO A 27 -19.03 8.52 9.71
N GLY A 28 -18.96 7.49 10.56
CA GLY A 28 -18.12 7.51 11.78
C GLY A 28 -16.64 7.18 11.53
N ILE A 29 -16.25 6.84 10.30
CA ILE A 29 -14.86 6.52 9.96
C ILE A 29 -14.19 7.75 9.35
N GLU A 30 -13.25 8.33 10.10
CA GLU A 30 -12.56 9.56 9.69
C GLU A 30 -11.23 9.30 8.98
N ARG A 31 -10.65 8.10 9.13
CA ARG A 31 -9.32 7.76 8.61
C ARG A 31 -9.21 6.30 8.21
N ILE A 32 -8.53 6.07 7.09
CA ILE A 32 -8.07 4.75 6.65
C ILE A 32 -6.54 4.77 6.70
N VAL A 33 -5.95 3.81 7.40
CA VAL A 33 -4.50 3.63 7.49
C VAL A 33 -4.11 2.41 6.67
N VAL A 34 -3.11 2.57 5.80
CA VAL A 34 -2.50 1.46 5.06
C VAL A 34 -1.16 1.16 5.72
N ALA A 35 -1.01 -0.07 6.21
CA ALA A 35 0.24 -0.58 6.75
C ALA A 35 0.66 -1.81 5.94
N ALA A 36 1.96 -1.95 5.72
CA ALA A 36 2.58 -3.15 5.20
C ALA A 36 3.55 -3.69 6.25
N SER A 37 3.79 -4.99 6.25
CA SER A 37 4.82 -5.67 7.05
C SER A 37 5.58 -6.65 6.17
N ALA A 38 6.84 -6.90 6.49
CA ALA A 38 7.66 -7.92 5.84
C ALA A 38 8.10 -8.94 6.90
N ASP A 39 7.75 -10.21 6.69
CA ASP A 39 8.19 -11.28 7.59
C ASP A 39 9.66 -11.64 7.28
N GLY A 40 10.47 -11.89 8.31
CA GLY A 40 11.82 -12.46 8.16
C GLY A 40 12.98 -11.47 7.97
N GLY A 41 12.78 -10.17 8.19
CA GLY A 41 13.85 -9.17 8.20
C GLY A 41 13.33 -7.73 8.10
N ASN A 42 14.25 -6.76 8.07
CA ASN A 42 13.89 -5.35 7.93
C ASN A 42 13.38 -5.00 6.51
N PHE A 43 12.50 -4.00 6.43
CA PHE A 43 12.01 -3.46 5.16
C PHE A 43 13.13 -2.99 4.22
N GLY A 44 14.26 -2.53 4.76
CA GLY A 44 15.44 -2.12 3.98
C GLY A 44 16.07 -3.23 3.12
N ARG A 45 15.68 -4.50 3.28
CA ARG A 45 16.08 -5.60 2.38
C ARG A 45 15.18 -5.75 1.15
N VAL A 46 14.03 -5.10 1.12
CA VAL A 46 13.10 -5.13 -0.02
C VAL A 46 13.43 -3.95 -0.95
N SER A 47 14.25 -4.22 -1.95
CA SER A 47 14.61 -3.23 -2.97
C SER A 47 13.37 -2.70 -3.69
N GLY A 48 13.26 -1.36 -3.77
CA GLY A 48 12.15 -0.71 -4.46
C GLY A 48 10.82 -0.76 -3.70
N LEU A 49 10.83 -0.97 -2.38
CA LEU A 49 9.63 -0.94 -1.57
C LEU A 49 9.06 0.47 -1.46
N TYR A 50 7.82 0.63 -1.92
CA TYR A 50 7.02 1.83 -1.72
C TYR A 50 5.55 1.48 -1.54
N VAL A 51 4.80 2.42 -0.98
CA VAL A 51 3.34 2.43 -1.00
C VAL A 51 2.91 3.59 -1.89
N ARG A 52 1.98 3.35 -2.80
CA ARG A 52 1.36 4.42 -3.60
C ARG A 52 -0.15 4.39 -3.48
N VAL A 53 -0.75 5.57 -3.60
CA VAL A 53 -2.20 5.76 -3.69
C VAL A 53 -2.49 6.24 -5.10
N THR A 54 -3.40 5.57 -5.78
CA THR A 54 -3.84 5.94 -7.13
C THR A 54 -5.33 6.21 -7.15
N ASP A 55 -5.78 7.14 -7.98
CA ASP A 55 -7.19 7.27 -8.32
C ASP A 55 -7.64 6.00 -9.06
N ALA A 56 -8.70 5.36 -8.56
CA ALA A 56 -9.23 4.13 -9.15
C ALA A 56 -9.91 4.35 -10.50
N ALA A 57 -10.36 5.57 -10.81
CA ALA A 57 -11.03 5.89 -12.08
C ALA A 57 -10.04 6.13 -13.22
N GLY A 58 -8.99 6.94 -12.97
CA GLY A 58 -8.01 7.33 -13.99
C GLY A 58 -6.62 6.69 -13.86
N GLY A 59 -6.33 6.01 -12.76
CA GLY A 59 -5.02 5.42 -12.49
C GLY A 59 -3.92 6.43 -12.11
N SER A 60 -4.26 7.72 -11.99
CA SER A 60 -3.30 8.76 -11.61
C SER A 60 -2.74 8.49 -10.22
N GLU A 61 -1.43 8.59 -10.05
CA GLU A 61 -0.80 8.56 -8.72
C GLU A 61 -1.14 9.86 -7.98
N LEU A 62 -1.69 9.70 -6.77
CA LEU A 62 -2.11 10.79 -5.89
C LEU A 62 -1.08 11.03 -4.79
N ALA A 63 -0.43 9.97 -4.34
CA ALA A 63 0.62 10.02 -3.33
C ALA A 63 1.54 8.80 -3.44
N ARG A 64 2.78 8.98 -3.02
CA ARG A 64 3.75 7.89 -2.86
C ARG A 64 4.55 8.08 -1.58
N PHE A 65 4.77 6.98 -0.89
CA PHE A 65 5.64 6.86 0.26
C PHE A 65 6.73 5.84 -0.08
N GLU A 66 7.97 6.33 -0.17
CA GLU A 66 9.17 5.50 -0.39
C GLU A 66 9.68 4.97 0.95
N SER A 67 10.00 3.69 1.05
CA SER A 67 10.49 3.07 2.29
C SER A 67 12.02 3.16 2.41
N THR A 68 12.62 4.25 1.95
CA THR A 68 14.09 4.40 1.85
C THR A 68 14.81 4.46 3.20
N ASP A 69 14.11 4.81 4.28
CA ASP A 69 14.66 4.94 5.64
C ASP A 69 14.10 3.92 6.66
N ALA A 70 13.41 2.88 6.20
CA ALA A 70 12.88 1.83 7.08
C ALA A 70 14.00 0.92 7.61
N THR A 71 14.77 1.46 8.55
CA THR A 71 16.06 0.91 8.99
C THR A 71 15.97 0.10 10.29
N VAL A 72 14.95 0.29 11.15
CA VAL A 72 14.84 -0.45 12.43
C VAL A 72 13.38 -0.59 12.89
N GLU A 73 12.98 -1.79 13.30
CA GLU A 73 11.77 -2.04 14.12
C GLU A 73 12.08 -1.67 15.58
N THR A 74 11.22 -0.87 16.23
CA THR A 74 11.31 -0.61 17.69
C THR A 74 10.56 -1.69 18.46
#